data_AF-A0A4R1BF42-F1
#
_entry.id   AF-A0A4R1BF42-F1
#
_cell.length_a   1.000
_cell.length_b   1.000
_cell.length_c   1.000
_cell.angle_alpha   90.00
_cell.angle_beta   90.00
_cell.angle_gamma   90.00
#
_symmetry.space_group_name_H-M   'P 1'
#
loop_
_entity.id
_entity.type
_entity.pdbx_description
1 polymer ?
#
loop_
_entity_poly.entity_id
_entity_poly.type
_entity_poly.pdbx_seq_one_letter_code
_entity_poly.pdbx_strand_id
1 'polypeptide(L)'
;MVIDTNSHCSRRLGMYLRNGITLLAAAIATVLTTTAAADSPPDGNRYYSLPRYYKAEISVSGAYLAMEHSKDFTNAPGEAKPVLIDVRSLREYASGHPEDAYNVPFPTVSGMGGDAPQDPLKLYWEVYRIVGGRMDTPIMTLCRTGHRSVLAGNILANPESDPATKDRGLQPFTNVRNIWEGFVGQPKYAFKTGSDALELAPDCPTGCRLDLNNDGQLNADAADVYSQTKDANPDKDGWRNFAALPWTTQVQPPLAYERDPGLYKALNLTPVQ
;
A
#
# COMPACT_ATOMS: atom_id res chain seq x y z
N MET A 1 51.63 70.66 16.50
CA MET A 1 50.48 70.81 17.41
C MET A 1 49.77 69.46 17.43
N VAL A 2 49.70 68.64 18.48
CA VAL A 2 50.07 68.70 19.91
C VAL A 2 50.17 67.22 20.36
N ILE A 3 51.30 66.86 20.99
CA ILE A 3 51.51 65.99 22.19
C ILE A 3 50.88 64.58 22.18
N ASP A 4 51.62 63.46 22.13
CA ASP A 4 52.52 62.83 23.13
C ASP A 4 51.81 62.28 24.40
N THR A 5 52.48 61.34 25.07
CA THR A 5 52.20 60.54 26.29
C THR A 5 51.98 59.05 25.97
N ASN A 6 52.70 58.08 26.55
CA ASN A 6 53.76 58.10 27.54
C ASN A 6 54.58 56.78 27.44
N SER A 7 55.90 56.92 27.34
CA SER A 7 56.88 56.45 28.33
C SER A 7 56.86 54.99 28.83
N HIS A 8 57.89 54.27 28.37
CA HIS A 8 58.87 53.52 29.18
C HIS A 8 58.40 52.50 30.23
N CYS A 9 58.84 51.24 30.08
CA CYS A 9 59.97 50.75 30.89
C CYS A 9 60.60 49.50 30.27
N SER A 10 61.93 49.52 30.23
CA SER A 10 62.84 48.55 29.63
C SER A 10 63.43 47.63 30.70
N ARG A 11 63.69 46.37 30.35
CA ARG A 11 64.95 45.61 30.61
C ARG A 11 64.73 44.16 30.16
N ARG A 12 65.47 43.68 29.13
CA ARG A 12 66.78 42.99 29.21
C ARG A 12 66.68 41.68 30.02
N LEU A 13 67.21 40.52 29.64
CA LEU A 13 68.13 40.08 28.58
C LEU A 13 68.21 38.53 28.70
N GLY A 14 68.43 37.82 27.58
CA GLY A 14 69.22 36.57 27.47
C GLY A 14 68.73 35.30 28.19
N MET A 15 68.32 34.24 27.46
CA MET A 15 69.18 33.22 26.81
C MET A 15 69.43 32.00 27.73
N TYR A 16 68.81 30.85 27.42
CA TYR A 16 69.50 29.57 27.11
C TYR A 16 68.53 28.40 26.94
N LEU A 17 68.89 27.56 25.96
CA LEU A 17 68.30 26.29 25.53
C LEU A 17 67.94 25.32 26.67
N ARG A 18 66.89 24.51 26.47
CA ARG A 18 66.92 23.06 26.72
C ARG A 18 65.76 22.30 26.06
N ASN A 19 66.13 21.12 25.57
CA ASN A 19 65.36 20.15 24.79
C ASN A 19 64.14 19.59 25.53
N GLY A 20 63.06 19.32 24.79
CA GLY A 20 61.90 18.57 25.27
C GLY A 20 61.00 18.14 24.12
N ILE A 21 61.37 17.06 23.43
CA ILE A 21 60.51 16.36 22.49
C ILE A 21 59.28 15.88 23.26
N THR A 22 58.11 16.45 22.98
CA THR A 22 56.85 16.00 23.54
C THR A 22 56.10 15.23 22.45
N LEU A 23 56.05 13.90 22.60
CA LEU A 23 55.17 13.05 21.80
C LEU A 23 53.71 13.38 22.17
N LEU A 24 52.94 13.93 21.23
CA LEU A 24 51.48 13.90 21.31
C LEU A 24 51.00 12.58 20.67
N ALA A 25 50.54 11.64 21.50
CA ALA A 25 49.76 10.51 21.05
C ALA A 25 48.31 10.98 20.77
N ALA A 26 47.90 10.97 19.51
CA ALA A 26 46.51 11.22 19.13
C ALA A 26 45.69 9.95 19.38
N ALA A 27 44.75 10.00 20.34
CA ALA A 27 43.76 8.96 20.55
C ALA A 27 42.66 9.08 19.46
N ILE A 28 42.63 8.14 18.52
CA ILE A 28 41.54 8.00 17.55
C ILE A 28 40.40 7.24 18.26
N ALA A 29 39.38 7.97 18.70
CA ALA A 29 38.14 7.37 19.18
C ALA A 29 37.31 6.90 17.97
N THR A 30 37.27 5.60 17.74
CA THR A 30 36.38 4.99 16.73
C THR A 30 34.96 5.02 17.29
N VAL A 31 34.14 5.98 16.83
CA VAL A 31 32.71 5.98 17.13
C VAL A 31 32.06 4.92 16.25
N LEU A 32 31.74 3.77 16.83
CA LEU A 32 30.81 2.81 16.24
C LEU A 32 29.40 3.43 16.29
N THR A 33 28.96 4.01 15.18
CA THR A 33 27.55 4.35 14.99
C THR A 33 26.79 3.05 14.74
N THR A 34 26.24 2.46 15.79
CA THR A 34 25.16 1.47 15.64
C THR A 34 23.95 2.24 15.11
N THR A 35 23.67 2.12 13.82
CA THR A 35 22.38 2.53 13.27
C THR A 35 21.32 1.60 13.85
N ALA A 36 20.63 2.05 14.90
CA ALA A 36 19.37 1.46 15.28
C ALA A 36 18.45 1.56 14.05
N ALA A 37 17.90 0.42 13.61
CA ALA A 37 16.81 0.44 12.67
C ALA A 37 15.69 1.26 13.31
N ALA A 38 15.33 2.39 12.69
CA ALA A 38 14.19 3.16 13.14
C ALA A 38 12.95 2.29 12.92
N ASP A 39 12.37 1.77 14.01
CA ASP A 39 11.00 1.27 13.99
C ASP A 39 10.13 2.42 13.48
N SER A 40 9.50 2.21 12.33
CA SER A 40 8.52 3.17 11.82
C SER A 40 7.42 3.26 12.87
N PRO A 41 7.03 4.47 13.32
CA PRO A 41 5.94 4.59 14.29
C PRO A 41 4.71 3.86 13.75
N PRO A 42 3.92 3.18 14.61
CA PRO A 42 2.72 2.47 14.18
C PRO A 42 1.75 3.50 13.60
N ASP A 43 1.72 3.59 12.27
CA ASP A 43 0.93 4.57 11.53
C ASP A 43 -0.55 4.17 11.43
N GLY A 44 -0.97 3.19 12.23
CA GLY A 44 -2.32 2.62 12.24
C GLY A 44 -2.61 1.72 11.04
N ASN A 45 -1.63 1.44 10.17
CA ASN A 45 -1.83 0.66 8.96
C ASN A 45 -1.67 -0.85 9.20
N ARG A 46 -2.61 -1.62 8.64
CA ARG A 46 -2.60 -3.09 8.63
C ARG A 46 -1.33 -3.71 8.00
N TYR A 47 -0.71 -3.03 7.04
CA TYR A 47 0.44 -3.53 6.27
C TYR A 47 1.73 -2.73 6.51
N TYR A 48 2.03 -2.46 7.79
CA TYR A 48 3.16 -1.63 8.24
C TYR A 48 4.55 -2.11 7.80
N SER A 49 4.71 -3.38 7.41
CA SER A 49 5.98 -3.95 6.94
C SER A 49 6.28 -3.68 5.47
N LEU A 50 5.32 -3.17 4.71
CA LEU A 50 5.50 -2.84 3.29
C LEU A 50 5.84 -1.36 3.12
N PRO A 51 6.75 -1.00 2.19
CA PRO A 51 6.92 0.38 1.76
C PRO A 51 5.59 0.96 1.27
N ARG A 52 5.44 2.28 1.33
CA ARG A 52 4.27 3.00 0.80
C ARG A 52 4.73 4.21 0.03
N TYR A 53 4.74 4.09 -1.29
CA TYR A 53 5.06 5.17 -2.21
C TYR A 53 3.81 5.87 -2.75
N TYR A 54 2.65 5.23 -2.67
CA TYR A 54 1.37 5.83 -3.06
C TYR A 54 0.89 6.87 -2.05
N LYS A 55 -0.07 7.69 -2.49
CA LYS A 55 -0.46 8.95 -1.82
C LYS A 55 -1.08 8.74 -0.44
N ALA A 56 -1.99 7.77 -0.32
CA ALA A 56 -2.69 7.47 0.93
C ALA A 56 -3.44 6.14 0.85
N GLU A 57 -3.82 5.61 2.02
CA GLU A 57 -4.90 4.63 2.12
C GLU A 57 -6.27 5.31 1.88
N ILE A 58 -7.28 4.51 1.52
CA ILE A 58 -8.69 4.90 1.48
C ILE A 58 -9.54 3.73 1.97
N SER A 59 -10.63 4.00 2.69
CA SER A 59 -11.57 2.94 3.08
C SER A 59 -12.39 2.45 1.89
N VAL A 60 -12.91 1.22 1.98
CA VAL A 60 -13.88 0.69 0.99
C VAL A 60 -15.08 1.62 0.79
N SER A 61 -15.64 2.19 1.86
CA SER A 61 -16.75 3.15 1.76
C SER A 61 -16.33 4.46 1.11
N GLY A 62 -15.12 4.96 1.42
CA GLY A 62 -14.60 6.18 0.80
C GLY A 62 -14.35 5.99 -0.71
N ALA A 63 -13.84 4.81 -1.09
CA ALA A 63 -13.67 4.45 -2.49
C ALA A 63 -15.01 4.31 -3.22
N TYR A 64 -16.02 3.69 -2.59
CA TYR A 64 -17.37 3.61 -3.14
C TYR A 64 -17.98 4.99 -3.39
N LEU A 65 -17.93 5.91 -2.42
CA LEU A 65 -18.43 7.27 -2.60
C LEU A 65 -17.69 8.02 -3.72
N ALA A 66 -16.37 7.85 -3.81
CA ALA A 66 -15.58 8.43 -4.89
C ALA A 66 -16.00 7.89 -6.27
N MET A 67 -16.32 6.60 -6.38
CA MET A 67 -16.81 5.97 -7.61
C MET A 67 -18.26 6.35 -7.92
N GLU A 68 -19.14 6.45 -6.92
CA GLU A 68 -20.54 6.83 -7.10
C GLU A 68 -20.67 8.28 -7.59
N HIS A 69 -19.95 9.21 -6.95
CA HIS A 69 -19.87 10.60 -7.41
C HIS A 69 -19.25 10.71 -8.81
N SER A 70 -18.51 9.68 -9.25
CA SER A 70 -17.95 9.63 -10.60
C SER A 70 -18.96 9.26 -11.69
N LYS A 71 -20.14 8.74 -11.34
CA LYS A 71 -21.20 8.39 -12.32
C LYS A 71 -21.78 9.66 -12.96
N ASP A 72 -21.86 10.75 -12.20
CA ASP A 72 -22.26 12.09 -12.67
C ASP A 72 -21.08 12.94 -13.14
N PHE A 73 -19.91 12.33 -13.32
CA PHE A 73 -18.69 13.04 -13.74
C PHE A 73 -18.83 13.55 -15.18
N THR A 74 -19.29 14.78 -15.31
CA THR A 74 -19.09 15.57 -16.53
C THR A 74 -17.63 15.99 -16.53
N ASN A 75 -16.83 15.58 -17.53
CA ASN A 75 -15.40 15.91 -17.63
C ASN A 75 -15.16 17.42 -17.58
N ALA A 76 -15.11 18.01 -16.39
CA ALA A 76 -14.73 19.39 -16.19
C ALA A 76 -13.28 19.51 -16.68
N PRO A 77 -12.91 20.57 -17.43
CA PRO A 77 -11.56 20.73 -17.92
C PRO A 77 -10.55 20.65 -16.76
N GLY A 78 -9.68 19.64 -16.78
CA GLY A 78 -8.65 19.43 -15.77
C GLY A 78 -8.96 18.40 -14.68
N GLU A 79 -10.14 17.80 -14.65
CA GLU A 79 -10.44 16.71 -13.72
C GLU A 79 -10.50 15.35 -14.43
N ALA A 80 -9.98 14.31 -13.79
CA ALA A 80 -10.04 12.95 -14.27
C ALA A 80 -10.98 12.11 -13.42
N LYS A 81 -11.90 11.40 -14.09
CA LYS A 81 -12.80 10.42 -13.46
C LYS A 81 -11.99 9.42 -12.63
N PRO A 82 -12.29 9.24 -11.33
CA PRO A 82 -11.69 8.18 -10.52
C PRO A 82 -11.84 6.81 -11.15
N VAL A 83 -10.82 5.97 -11.01
CA VAL A 83 -10.84 4.58 -11.47
C VAL A 83 -10.51 3.63 -10.32
N LEU A 84 -11.21 2.49 -10.28
CA LEU A 84 -10.91 1.39 -9.37
C LEU A 84 -10.22 0.27 -10.15
N ILE A 85 -9.03 -0.12 -9.70
CA ILE A 85 -8.22 -1.19 -10.28
C ILE A 85 -8.23 -2.38 -9.32
N ASP A 86 -8.98 -3.42 -9.67
CA ASP A 86 -9.00 -4.68 -8.97
C ASP A 86 -7.85 -5.58 -9.46
N VAL A 87 -6.84 -5.74 -8.60
CA VAL A 87 -5.65 -6.52 -8.91
C VAL A 87 -5.76 -7.99 -8.52
N ARG A 88 -6.95 -8.47 -8.16
CA ARG A 88 -7.17 -9.89 -7.90
C ARG A 88 -7.06 -10.73 -9.18
N SER A 89 -6.93 -12.04 -9.00
CA SER A 89 -6.94 -12.99 -10.09
C SER A 89 -8.23 -12.96 -10.90
N LEU A 90 -8.21 -13.55 -12.10
CA LEU A 90 -9.40 -13.68 -12.95
C LEU A 90 -10.52 -14.44 -12.21
N ARG A 91 -10.16 -15.50 -11.48
CA ARG A 91 -11.07 -16.30 -10.66
C ARG A 91 -11.74 -15.49 -9.57
N GLU A 92 -10.96 -14.76 -8.79
CA GLU A 92 -11.47 -13.94 -7.70
C GLU A 92 -12.40 -12.84 -8.24
N TYR A 93 -12.02 -12.19 -9.34
CA TYR A 93 -12.84 -11.15 -9.97
C TYR A 93 -14.15 -11.72 -10.56
N ALA A 94 -14.09 -12.87 -11.23
CA ALA A 94 -15.30 -13.58 -11.72
C ALA A 94 -16.25 -14.00 -10.60
N SER A 95 -15.72 -14.26 -9.40
CA SER A 95 -16.50 -14.66 -8.22
C SER A 95 -17.24 -13.48 -7.58
N GLY A 96 -16.97 -12.26 -8.04
CA GLY A 96 -17.60 -11.04 -7.55
C GLY A 96 -16.60 -9.90 -7.49
N HIS A 97 -16.99 -8.70 -7.91
CA HIS A 97 -16.16 -7.49 -7.91
C HIS A 97 -17.03 -6.23 -7.76
N PRO A 98 -16.47 -5.09 -7.31
CA PRO A 98 -17.21 -3.83 -7.31
C PRO A 98 -17.69 -3.47 -8.70
N GLU A 99 -18.86 -2.83 -8.80
CA GLU A 99 -19.32 -2.26 -10.06
C GLU A 99 -18.28 -1.27 -10.62
N ASP A 100 -18.09 -1.27 -11.94
CA ASP A 100 -17.17 -0.39 -12.68
C ASP A 100 -15.67 -0.56 -12.35
N ALA A 101 -15.28 -1.61 -11.62
CA ALA A 101 -13.89 -1.94 -11.35
C ALA A 101 -13.19 -2.55 -12.58
N TYR A 102 -12.01 -2.08 -12.96
CA TYR A 102 -11.18 -2.75 -13.97
C TYR A 102 -10.39 -3.89 -13.34
N ASN A 103 -10.36 -5.06 -13.97
CA ASN A 103 -9.48 -6.14 -13.53
C ASN A 103 -8.11 -6.04 -14.18
N VAL A 104 -7.07 -5.91 -13.36
CA VAL A 104 -5.67 -5.95 -13.79
C VAL A 104 -4.90 -6.88 -12.84
N PRO A 105 -4.98 -8.22 -13.02
CA PRO A 105 -4.46 -9.19 -12.06
C PRO A 105 -2.97 -9.00 -11.76
N PHE A 106 -2.62 -8.97 -10.46
CA PHE A 106 -1.26 -8.84 -9.96
C PHE A 106 -1.13 -9.45 -8.54
N PRO A 107 0.01 -10.10 -8.19
CA PRO A 107 1.21 -10.37 -8.98
C PRO A 107 1.08 -11.62 -9.85
N THR A 108 -0.11 -12.20 -9.95
CA THR A 108 -0.37 -13.37 -10.76
C THR A 108 -1.60 -13.16 -11.62
N VAL A 109 -1.50 -13.61 -12.87
CA VAL A 109 -2.67 -13.91 -13.70
C VAL A 109 -3.00 -15.37 -13.45
N SER A 110 -3.94 -15.62 -12.54
CA SER A 110 -4.38 -16.98 -12.23
C SER A 110 -5.84 -17.22 -12.59
N GLY A 111 -6.14 -18.45 -13.03
CA GLY A 111 -7.50 -18.84 -13.42
C GLY A 111 -7.59 -20.10 -14.27
N MET A 112 -6.95 -20.10 -15.45
CA MET A 112 -7.02 -21.17 -16.45
C MET A 112 -5.97 -22.27 -16.22
N GLY A 113 -6.11 -23.07 -15.16
CA GLY A 113 -5.30 -24.28 -14.97
C GLY A 113 -3.86 -24.07 -14.45
N GLY A 114 -3.53 -22.86 -13.97
CA GLY A 114 -2.28 -22.55 -13.29
C GLY A 114 -2.18 -21.08 -12.89
N ASP A 115 -1.18 -20.76 -12.07
CA ASP A 115 -0.81 -19.40 -11.70
C ASP A 115 0.34 -18.94 -12.60
N ALA A 116 0.11 -17.94 -13.45
CA ALA A 116 1.20 -17.29 -14.18
C ALA A 116 1.62 -16.04 -13.40
N PRO A 117 2.92 -15.84 -13.10
CA PRO A 117 3.41 -14.55 -12.64
C PRO A 117 3.00 -13.44 -13.61
N GLN A 118 2.47 -12.34 -13.08
CA GLN A 118 2.23 -11.11 -13.81
C GLN A 118 3.50 -10.28 -13.81
N ASP A 119 3.83 -9.72 -14.97
CA ASP A 119 4.91 -8.74 -15.12
C ASP A 119 4.45 -7.37 -14.57
N PRO A 120 5.15 -6.78 -13.57
CA PRO A 120 4.89 -5.41 -13.09
C PRO A 120 4.81 -4.37 -14.21
N LEU A 121 5.58 -4.54 -15.30
CA LEU A 121 5.55 -3.64 -16.44
C LEU A 121 4.22 -3.71 -17.20
N LYS A 122 3.60 -4.89 -17.29
CA LYS A 122 2.27 -5.06 -17.87
C LYS A 122 1.18 -4.43 -17.00
N LEU A 123 1.27 -4.57 -15.68
CA LEU A 123 0.39 -3.87 -14.73
C LEU A 123 0.42 -2.35 -14.99
N TYR A 124 1.64 -1.76 -15.05
CA TYR A 124 1.80 -0.33 -15.28
C TYR A 124 1.16 0.13 -16.59
N TRP A 125 1.49 -0.53 -17.71
CA TRP A 125 0.99 -0.11 -19.02
C TRP A 125 -0.51 -0.30 -19.19
N GLU A 126 -1.08 -1.34 -18.58
CA GLU A 126 -2.53 -1.54 -18.62
C GLU A 126 -3.26 -0.44 -17.85
N VAL A 127 -2.77 -0.05 -16.67
CA VAL A 127 -3.32 1.09 -15.91
C VAL A 127 -3.13 2.40 -16.68
N TYR A 128 -1.95 2.64 -17.27
CA TYR A 128 -1.68 3.80 -18.14
C TYR A 128 -2.71 3.89 -19.27
N ARG A 129 -2.99 2.77 -19.93
CA ARG A 129 -3.99 2.66 -21.00
C ARG A 129 -5.41 2.93 -20.49
N ILE A 130 -5.78 2.39 -19.33
CA ILE A 130 -7.10 2.59 -18.71
C ILE A 130 -7.36 4.08 -18.43
N VAL A 131 -6.38 4.79 -17.90
CA VAL A 131 -6.54 6.22 -17.55
C VAL A 131 -6.25 7.19 -18.70
N GLY A 132 -5.86 6.66 -19.88
CA GLY A 132 -5.54 7.44 -21.07
C GLY A 132 -4.25 8.25 -20.93
N GLY A 133 -3.26 7.73 -20.20
CA GLY A 133 -1.98 8.39 -19.98
C GLY A 133 -2.00 9.58 -19.01
N ARG A 134 -3.12 9.82 -18.32
CA ARG A 134 -3.26 10.88 -17.31
C ARG A 134 -2.71 10.43 -15.95
N MET A 135 -1.51 10.89 -15.61
CA MET A 135 -0.77 10.47 -14.41
C MET A 135 -1.39 10.98 -13.09
N ASP A 136 -2.27 11.97 -13.17
CA ASP A 136 -2.98 12.60 -12.05
C ASP A 136 -4.36 11.98 -11.75
N THR A 137 -4.80 11.05 -12.60
CA THR A 137 -6.07 10.34 -12.42
C THR A 137 -6.16 9.72 -11.02
N PRO A 138 -7.25 9.95 -10.25
CA PRO A 138 -7.46 9.24 -8.99
C PRO A 138 -7.56 7.74 -9.25
N ILE A 139 -6.56 6.99 -8.83
CA ILE A 139 -6.50 5.52 -8.99
C ILE A 139 -6.65 4.89 -7.60
N MET A 140 -7.62 4.00 -7.44
CA MET A 140 -7.82 3.23 -6.22
C MET A 140 -7.54 1.76 -6.51
N THR A 141 -6.54 1.20 -5.85
CA THR A 141 -6.17 -0.22 -6.02
C THR A 141 -6.88 -1.09 -5.00
N LEU A 142 -7.41 -2.22 -5.45
CA LEU A 142 -8.16 -3.17 -4.63
C LEU A 142 -7.57 -4.56 -4.81
N CYS A 143 -7.45 -5.32 -3.72
CA CYS A 143 -7.27 -6.76 -3.80
C CYS A 143 -8.21 -7.48 -2.83
N ARG A 144 -7.96 -8.76 -2.49
CA ARG A 144 -8.85 -9.50 -1.57
C ARG A 144 -8.89 -8.90 -0.15
N THR A 145 -7.74 -8.54 0.41
CA THR A 145 -7.64 -8.09 1.82
C THR A 145 -6.93 -6.75 2.01
N GLY A 146 -6.41 -6.16 0.93
CA GLY A 146 -5.61 -4.93 0.92
C GLY A 146 -4.10 -5.14 0.71
N HIS A 147 -3.54 -6.34 0.86
CA HIS A 147 -2.09 -6.58 0.77
C HIS A 147 -1.50 -6.43 -0.66
N ARG A 148 -2.03 -7.17 -1.65
CA ARG A 148 -1.51 -7.14 -3.03
C ARG A 148 -1.66 -5.77 -3.68
N SER A 149 -2.68 -5.03 -3.29
CA SER A 149 -2.94 -3.68 -3.78
C SER A 149 -1.94 -2.65 -3.25
N VAL A 150 -1.32 -2.85 -2.08
CA VAL A 150 -0.13 -2.07 -1.65
C VAL A 150 1.02 -2.24 -2.65
N LEU A 151 1.32 -3.48 -3.05
CA LEU A 151 2.40 -3.78 -3.98
C LEU A 151 2.14 -3.15 -5.36
N ALA A 152 0.93 -3.33 -5.89
CA ALA A 152 0.53 -2.71 -7.15
C ALA A 152 0.55 -1.17 -7.05
N GLY A 153 0.02 -0.61 -5.97
CA GLY A 153 -0.01 0.82 -5.73
C GLY A 153 1.39 1.43 -5.66
N ASN A 154 2.36 0.72 -5.07
CA ASN A 154 3.76 1.12 -5.02
C ASN A 154 4.41 1.17 -6.40
N ILE A 155 4.20 0.14 -7.22
CA ILE A 155 4.72 0.11 -8.61
C ILE A 155 4.15 1.29 -9.41
N LEU A 156 2.86 1.57 -9.27
CA LEU A 156 2.21 2.68 -9.98
C LEU A 156 2.73 4.04 -9.48
N ALA A 157 2.83 4.24 -8.18
CA ALA A 157 3.23 5.52 -7.59
C ALA A 157 4.74 5.78 -7.64
N ASN A 158 5.56 4.73 -7.71
CA ASN A 158 7.01 4.81 -7.85
C ASN A 158 7.52 3.62 -8.67
N PRO A 159 7.49 3.71 -10.02
CA PRO A 159 7.95 2.62 -10.88
C PRO A 159 9.42 2.23 -10.67
N GLU A 160 10.25 3.12 -10.11
CA GLU A 160 11.65 2.81 -9.80
C GLU A 160 11.80 1.89 -8.57
N SER A 161 10.73 1.62 -7.83
CA SER A 161 10.74 0.76 -6.64
C SER A 161 10.77 -0.74 -6.94
N ASP A 162 10.44 -1.16 -8.16
CA ASP A 162 10.41 -2.57 -8.56
C ASP A 162 11.45 -2.86 -9.66
N PRO A 163 12.24 -3.95 -9.54
CA PRO A 163 13.28 -4.29 -10.52
C PRO A 163 12.80 -4.44 -11.97
N ALA A 164 11.54 -4.84 -12.21
CA ALA A 164 11.03 -5.02 -13.57
C ALA A 164 10.74 -3.68 -14.27
N THR A 165 10.37 -2.65 -13.49
CA THR A 165 10.02 -1.31 -13.97
C THR A 165 11.14 -0.28 -13.78
N LYS A 166 12.15 -0.59 -12.96
CA LYS A 166 13.33 0.24 -12.74
C LYS A 166 14.10 0.52 -14.03
N ASP A 167 14.61 1.75 -14.15
CA ASP A 167 15.42 2.22 -15.28
C ASP A 167 14.69 2.14 -16.65
N ARG A 168 13.36 2.03 -16.63
CA ARG A 168 12.50 2.03 -17.84
C ARG A 168 12.01 3.43 -18.22
N GLY A 169 12.30 4.45 -17.41
CA GLY A 169 11.89 5.84 -17.67
C GLY A 169 10.38 6.07 -17.54
N LEU A 170 9.70 5.27 -16.70
CA LEU A 170 8.26 5.36 -16.49
C LEU A 170 7.92 6.53 -15.57
N GLN A 171 6.82 7.22 -15.85
CA GLN A 171 6.35 8.32 -15.01
C GLN A 171 5.52 7.78 -13.83
N PRO A 172 5.71 8.29 -12.61
CA PRO A 172 4.87 7.90 -11.47
C PRO A 172 3.45 8.46 -11.60
N PHE A 173 2.46 7.63 -11.25
CA PHE A 173 1.10 8.11 -11.03
C PHE A 173 1.04 8.86 -9.69
N THR A 174 0.49 10.08 -9.68
CA THR A 174 0.59 11.00 -8.54
C THR A 174 -0.59 10.91 -7.57
N ASN A 175 -1.67 10.20 -7.94
CA ASN A 175 -2.90 10.12 -7.16
C ASN A 175 -3.39 8.68 -6.97
N VAL A 176 -2.45 7.78 -6.65
CA VAL A 176 -2.73 6.39 -6.32
C VAL A 176 -3.09 6.26 -4.85
N ARG A 177 -4.16 5.51 -4.55
CA ARG A 177 -4.57 5.12 -3.20
C ARG A 177 -4.78 3.62 -3.11
N ASN A 178 -4.52 3.05 -1.94
CA ASN A 178 -4.80 1.64 -1.66
C ASN A 178 -6.09 1.51 -0.84
N ILE A 179 -6.97 0.60 -1.25
CA ILE A 179 -8.14 0.21 -0.46
C ILE A 179 -7.69 -0.82 0.56
N TRP A 180 -7.44 -0.36 1.79
CA TRP A 180 -6.73 -1.14 2.81
C TRP A 180 -7.55 -2.31 3.36
N GLU A 181 -8.88 -2.26 3.31
CA GLU A 181 -9.72 -3.39 3.70
C GLU A 181 -9.77 -4.47 2.61
N GLY A 182 -9.66 -4.10 1.34
CA GLY A 182 -9.85 -5.02 0.22
C GLY A 182 -11.32 -5.41 -0.03
N PHE A 183 -11.53 -6.32 -0.99
CA PHE A 183 -12.87 -6.75 -1.41
C PHE A 183 -13.56 -7.63 -0.37
N VAL A 184 -12.81 -8.56 0.23
CA VAL A 184 -13.31 -9.54 1.22
C VAL A 184 -13.02 -9.08 2.64
N GLY A 185 -11.88 -8.46 2.88
CA GLY A 185 -11.51 -7.99 4.22
C GLY A 185 -10.64 -8.96 5.01
N GLN A 186 -10.35 -8.55 6.24
CA GLN A 186 -9.82 -9.40 7.29
C GLN A 186 -10.70 -9.29 8.54
N PRO A 187 -10.64 -10.27 9.46
CA PRO A 187 -11.22 -10.09 10.79
C PRO A 187 -10.63 -8.85 11.44
N LYS A 188 -11.47 -8.04 12.09
CA LYS A 188 -11.01 -6.98 12.99
C LYS A 188 -10.82 -7.53 14.39
N TYR A 189 -9.99 -6.87 15.17
CA TYR A 189 -9.66 -7.29 16.52
C TYR A 189 -9.93 -6.16 17.51
N ALA A 190 -10.50 -6.48 18.67
CA ALA A 190 -10.51 -5.59 19.81
C ALA A 190 -9.09 -5.51 20.40
N PHE A 191 -8.60 -4.31 20.62
CA PHE A 191 -7.38 -4.06 21.39
C PHE A 191 -7.76 -3.49 22.75
N LYS A 192 -7.07 -3.92 23.81
CA LYS A 192 -7.23 -3.31 25.13
C LYS A 192 -6.50 -1.96 25.14
N THR A 193 -7.13 -0.93 25.69
CA THR A 193 -6.48 0.35 25.95
C THR A 193 -5.55 0.24 27.16
N GLY A 194 -4.34 0.78 27.06
CA GLY A 194 -3.45 1.03 28.21
C GLY A 194 -2.10 0.29 28.27
N SER A 195 -1.72 -0.47 27.25
CA SER A 195 -0.33 -0.91 27.06
C SER A 195 0.14 -0.53 25.65
N ASP A 196 1.37 -0.03 25.53
CA ASP A 196 2.00 0.36 24.24
C ASP A 196 2.28 -0.86 23.33
N ALA A 197 1.91 -2.06 23.78
CA ALA A 197 1.89 -3.28 23.00
C ALA A 197 0.44 -3.65 22.70
N LEU A 198 0.17 -4.09 21.46
CA LEU A 198 -1.08 -4.73 21.04
C LEU A 198 -1.22 -6.08 21.79
N GLU A 199 -1.40 -6.04 23.10
CA GLU A 199 -1.61 -7.23 23.93
C GLU A 199 -3.03 -7.73 23.68
N LEU A 200 -3.12 -8.90 23.05
CA LEU A 200 -4.36 -9.64 22.92
C LEU A 200 -4.91 -9.89 24.33
N ALA A 201 -6.21 -9.65 24.55
CA ALA A 201 -6.80 -9.82 25.86
C ALA A 201 -6.54 -11.26 26.39
N PRO A 202 -6.19 -11.44 27.68
CA PRO A 202 -5.76 -12.73 28.24
C PRO A 202 -6.86 -13.81 28.25
N ASP A 203 -8.12 -13.41 28.07
CA ASP A 203 -9.29 -14.27 27.83
C ASP A 203 -9.48 -14.64 26.35
N CYS A 204 -8.59 -14.16 25.46
CA CYS A 204 -8.65 -14.42 24.03
C CYS A 204 -7.26 -14.79 23.45
N PRO A 205 -6.82 -16.05 23.62
CA PRO A 205 -5.48 -16.51 23.24
C PRO A 205 -5.21 -16.52 21.71
N THR A 206 -6.18 -16.16 20.88
CA THR A 206 -6.04 -16.06 19.40
C THR A 206 -6.39 -14.68 18.84
N GLY A 207 -6.58 -13.69 19.72
CA GLY A 207 -6.96 -12.33 19.40
C GLY A 207 -8.48 -12.16 19.35
N CYS A 208 -8.98 -11.11 20.00
CA CYS A 208 -10.40 -10.81 20.15
C CYS A 208 -11.02 -10.42 18.81
N ARG A 209 -11.24 -11.39 17.91
CA ARG A 209 -11.96 -11.14 16.66
C ARG A 209 -13.30 -10.51 16.99
N LEU A 210 -13.61 -9.44 16.29
CA LEU A 210 -14.89 -8.77 16.38
C LEU A 210 -15.89 -9.56 15.53
N ASP A 211 -17.02 -9.89 16.15
CA ASP A 211 -18.27 -10.18 15.47
C ASP A 211 -18.75 -8.84 14.87
N LEU A 212 -18.54 -8.66 13.57
CA LEU A 212 -18.80 -7.37 12.92
C LEU A 212 -20.26 -7.23 12.51
N ASN A 213 -20.94 -8.33 12.20
CA ASN A 213 -22.36 -8.30 11.86
C ASN A 213 -23.26 -8.31 13.11
N ASN A 214 -22.68 -8.53 14.28
CA ASN A 214 -23.31 -8.57 15.60
C ASN A 214 -24.43 -9.62 15.68
N ASP A 215 -24.21 -10.79 15.10
CA ASP A 215 -25.14 -11.94 15.12
C ASP A 215 -24.91 -12.91 16.31
N GLY A 216 -23.89 -12.63 17.11
CA GLY A 216 -23.49 -13.42 18.28
C GLY A 216 -22.57 -14.59 17.94
N GLN A 217 -22.10 -14.72 16.70
CA GLN A 217 -21.22 -15.79 16.24
C GLN A 217 -20.04 -15.25 15.45
N LEU A 218 -18.86 -15.86 15.64
CA LEU A 218 -17.73 -15.62 14.75
C LEU A 218 -17.81 -16.58 13.55
N ASN A 219 -18.01 -16.03 12.36
CA ASN A 219 -18.19 -16.80 11.14
C ASN A 219 -16.84 -17.24 10.54
N ALA A 220 -16.83 -18.49 10.05
CA ALA A 220 -15.74 -19.00 9.23
C ALA A 220 -15.91 -18.59 7.76
N ASP A 221 -14.82 -18.62 7.00
CA ASP A 221 -14.88 -18.40 5.55
C ASP A 221 -15.65 -19.54 4.86
N ALA A 222 -16.74 -19.18 4.19
CA ALA A 222 -17.51 -20.07 3.31
C ALA A 222 -17.50 -19.56 1.86
N ALA A 223 -17.79 -20.45 0.91
CA ALA A 223 -18.05 -20.09 -0.48
C ALA A 223 -19.53 -19.73 -0.65
N ASP A 224 -19.84 -18.80 -1.55
CA ASP A 224 -21.18 -18.29 -1.80
C ASP A 224 -21.54 -18.14 -3.29
N VAL A 225 -20.55 -17.93 -4.16
CA VAL A 225 -20.74 -17.95 -5.61
C VAL A 225 -20.15 -19.24 -6.20
N TYR A 226 -18.87 -19.50 -5.94
CA TYR A 226 -18.17 -20.68 -6.46
C TYR A 226 -17.43 -21.41 -5.35
N SER A 227 -17.51 -22.74 -5.33
CA SER A 227 -16.93 -23.57 -4.27
C SER A 227 -15.41 -23.39 -4.12
N GLN A 228 -14.74 -22.99 -5.19
CA GLN A 228 -13.30 -22.73 -5.20
C GLN A 228 -12.91 -21.36 -4.61
N THR A 229 -13.87 -20.45 -4.44
CA THR A 229 -13.62 -19.08 -3.98
C THR A 229 -14.42 -18.82 -2.69
N LYS A 230 -13.76 -18.96 -1.54
CA LYS A 230 -14.40 -18.74 -0.23
C LYS A 230 -14.41 -17.27 0.15
N ASP A 231 -15.53 -16.58 -0.06
CA ASP A 231 -15.65 -15.13 0.15
C ASP A 231 -16.86 -14.67 1.00
N ALA A 232 -17.68 -15.59 1.55
CA ALA A 232 -18.81 -15.29 2.45
C ALA A 232 -18.36 -15.32 3.92
N ASN A 233 -17.89 -14.18 4.43
CA ASN A 233 -17.64 -14.03 5.87
C ASN A 233 -18.00 -12.60 6.30
N PRO A 234 -19.17 -12.40 6.91
CA PRO A 234 -19.65 -11.06 7.26
C PRO A 234 -18.84 -10.41 8.41
N ASP A 235 -18.01 -11.19 9.14
CA ASP A 235 -17.07 -10.67 10.16
C ASP A 235 -15.78 -10.09 9.58
N LYS A 236 -15.68 -10.01 8.26
CA LYS A 236 -14.56 -9.37 7.58
C LYS A 236 -14.91 -7.99 7.09
N ASP A 237 -13.98 -7.07 7.27
CA ASP A 237 -14.19 -5.65 7.04
C ASP A 237 -14.16 -5.16 5.59
N GLY A 238 -14.21 -6.08 4.63
CA GLY A 238 -14.06 -5.74 3.22
C GLY A 238 -15.33 -5.17 2.58
N TRP A 239 -15.14 -4.69 1.34
CA TRP A 239 -16.17 -4.11 0.49
C TRP A 239 -17.47 -4.91 0.47
N ARG A 240 -17.35 -6.21 0.23
CA ARG A 240 -18.47 -7.12 0.02
C ARG A 240 -19.14 -7.58 1.32
N ASN A 241 -18.36 -7.71 2.38
CA ASN A 241 -18.78 -8.34 3.63
C ASN A 241 -19.34 -7.28 4.58
N PHE A 242 -18.62 -6.91 5.64
CA PHE A 242 -19.13 -5.96 6.64
C PHE A 242 -19.61 -4.63 6.04
N ALA A 243 -18.91 -4.10 5.02
CA ALA A 243 -19.33 -2.85 4.39
C ALA A 243 -20.59 -2.99 3.52
N ALA A 244 -20.95 -4.22 3.13
CA ALA A 244 -22.14 -4.58 2.35
C ALA A 244 -22.36 -3.69 1.11
N LEU A 245 -21.28 -3.28 0.45
CA LEU A 245 -21.31 -2.37 -0.70
C LEU A 245 -21.69 -3.12 -1.99
N PRO A 246 -22.32 -2.45 -2.98
CA PRO A 246 -22.71 -3.06 -4.25
C PRO A 246 -21.55 -3.75 -4.98
N TRP A 247 -21.83 -4.92 -5.54
CA TRP A 247 -20.89 -5.75 -6.30
C TRP A 247 -21.65 -6.62 -7.31
N THR A 248 -20.94 -7.13 -8.32
CA THR A 248 -21.52 -7.96 -9.38
C THR A 248 -20.59 -9.11 -9.76
N THR A 249 -21.13 -10.16 -10.36
CA THR A 249 -20.38 -11.24 -11.03
C THR A 249 -20.31 -11.03 -12.55
N GLN A 250 -21.01 -10.02 -13.08
CA GLN A 250 -21.07 -9.76 -14.51
C GLN A 250 -19.78 -9.09 -15.00
N VAL A 251 -18.93 -9.86 -15.67
CA VAL A 251 -17.71 -9.34 -16.31
C VAL A 251 -18.08 -8.56 -17.58
N GLN A 252 -17.79 -7.26 -17.58
CA GLN A 252 -18.00 -6.41 -18.75
C GLN A 252 -16.75 -6.35 -19.63
N PRO A 253 -16.87 -6.43 -20.96
CA PRO A 253 -15.72 -6.38 -21.87
C PRO A 253 -14.73 -5.22 -21.64
N PRO A 254 -15.15 -3.95 -21.42
CA PRO A 254 -14.19 -2.86 -21.23
C PRO A 254 -13.43 -2.94 -19.90
N LEU A 255 -13.95 -3.68 -18.92
CA LEU A 255 -13.42 -3.78 -17.55
C LEU A 255 -12.63 -5.08 -17.34
N ALA A 256 -12.81 -6.06 -18.23
CA ALA A 256 -12.08 -7.31 -18.25
C ALA A 256 -10.57 -7.08 -18.48
N TYR A 257 -9.75 -7.96 -17.90
CA TYR A 257 -8.32 -8.02 -18.19
C TYR A 257 -8.08 -8.22 -19.69
N GLU A 258 -7.17 -7.42 -20.26
CA GLU A 258 -6.90 -7.36 -21.71
C GLU A 258 -8.15 -7.09 -22.57
N ARG A 259 -9.24 -6.63 -21.95
CA ARG A 259 -10.58 -6.48 -22.54
C ARG A 259 -11.15 -7.77 -23.13
N ASP A 260 -10.69 -8.92 -22.62
CA ASP A 260 -11.13 -10.23 -23.08
C ASP A 260 -12.01 -10.94 -22.01
N PRO A 261 -13.35 -10.82 -22.09
CA PRO A 261 -14.24 -11.55 -21.19
C PRO A 261 -14.19 -13.08 -21.40
N GLY A 262 -13.60 -13.57 -22.50
CA GLY A 262 -13.39 -14.99 -22.78
C GLY A 262 -12.49 -15.67 -21.75
N LEU A 263 -11.50 -14.95 -21.22
CA LEU A 263 -10.58 -15.44 -20.17
C LEU A 263 -11.31 -15.88 -18.90
N TYR A 264 -12.46 -15.26 -18.61
CA TYR A 264 -13.28 -15.55 -17.42
C TYR A 264 -14.23 -16.72 -17.65
N LYS A 265 -14.78 -16.84 -18.86
CA LYS A 265 -15.67 -17.96 -19.23
C LYS A 265 -14.93 -19.30 -19.19
N ALA A 266 -13.62 -19.30 -19.39
CA ALA A 266 -12.78 -20.48 -19.42
C ALA A 266 -12.34 -20.99 -18.03
N LEU A 267 -12.75 -20.34 -16.93
CA LEU A 267 -12.27 -20.64 -15.57
C LEU A 267 -12.79 -21.95 -14.94
N ASN A 268 -13.70 -22.67 -15.60
CA ASN A 268 -14.33 -23.90 -15.11
C ASN A 268 -14.75 -23.81 -13.62
N LEU A 269 -15.49 -22.76 -13.26
CA LEU A 269 -15.93 -22.52 -11.89
C LEU A 269 -17.13 -23.40 -11.54
N THR A 270 -17.18 -23.90 -10.31
CA THR A 270 -18.28 -24.75 -9.83
C THR A 270 -19.18 -23.91 -8.94
N PRO A 271 -20.42 -23.61 -9.38
CA PRO A 271 -21.36 -22.86 -8.56
C PRO A 271 -21.62 -23.55 -7.22
N VAL A 272 -21.83 -22.75 -6.17
CA VAL A 272 -22.39 -23.25 -4.91
C VAL A 272 -23.84 -23.68 -5.18
N GLN A 273 -24.23 -24.85 -4.67
CA GLN A 273 -25.59 -25.41 -4.80
C GLN A 273 -26.51 -24.85 -3.73
#